data_AF-G9ZZC8-F1
#
_entry.id   AF-G9ZZC8-F1
#
_cell.length_a   1.000
_cell.length_b   1.000
_cell.length_c   1.000
_cell.angle_alpha   90.00
_cell.angle_beta   90.00
_cell.angle_gamma   90.00
#
_symmetry.space_group_name_H-M   'P 1'
#
loop_
_entity.id
_entity.type
_entity.pdbx_description
1 polymer ?
#
loop_
_entity_poly.entity_id
_entity_poly.type
_entity_poly.pdbx_seq_one_letter_code
_entity_poly.pdbx_strand_id
1 'polypeptide(L)'
;MSKALSTDQRERVVTAVGSGSSCRAAARFGVCAASAVRWCALARRAGSVTPGPLGGDRRSARTEAHAALILNLVERKSDISLAEVRSEWTEAGVSVGISTLWRFFDQHRITRKSSRAHT
;
A
#
# COMPACT_ATOMS: atom_id res chain seq x y z
N MET A 1 10.13 -1.14 -12.48
CA MET A 1 10.27 -0.37 -11.23
C MET A 1 9.96 1.09 -11.53
N SER A 2 8.83 1.62 -11.08
CA SER A 2 8.54 3.05 -11.19
C SER A 2 9.31 3.80 -10.09
N LYS A 3 10.14 4.77 -10.48
CA LYS A 3 10.88 5.64 -9.55
C LYS A 3 10.36 7.06 -9.69
N ALA A 4 10.05 7.70 -8.56
CA ALA A 4 9.74 9.12 -8.55
C ALA A 4 10.99 9.94 -8.89
N LEU A 5 10.83 10.99 -9.69
CA LEU A 5 11.85 12.03 -9.82
C LEU A 5 12.14 12.65 -8.44
N SER A 6 13.40 13.03 -8.22
CA SER A 6 13.92 13.50 -6.93
C SER A 6 13.17 14.74 -6.43
N THR A 7 13.06 14.91 -5.11
CA THR A 7 12.37 16.06 -4.51
C THR A 7 13.03 17.37 -4.95
N ASP A 8 14.37 17.44 -4.96
CA ASP A 8 15.13 18.61 -5.44
C ASP A 8 14.72 19.04 -6.86
N GLN A 9 14.63 18.08 -7.80
CA GLN A 9 14.24 18.40 -9.17
C GLN A 9 12.82 18.96 -9.26
N ARG A 10 11.93 18.54 -8.35
CA ARG A 10 10.56 19.06 -8.27
C ARG A 10 10.52 20.45 -7.67
N GLU A 11 11.29 20.69 -6.62
CA GLU A 11 11.40 22.00 -5.96
C GLU A 11 11.90 23.05 -6.94
N ARG A 12 12.97 22.74 -7.69
CA ARG A 12 13.53 23.68 -8.68
C ARG A 12 12.52 24.04 -9.78
N VAL A 13 11.75 23.07 -10.26
CA VAL A 13 10.69 23.31 -11.26
C VAL A 13 9.54 24.12 -10.68
N VAL A 14 9.07 23.81 -9.47
CA VAL A 14 7.97 24.54 -8.82
C VAL A 14 8.39 25.96 -8.48
N THR A 15 9.60 26.18 -7.97
CA THR A 15 10.13 27.53 -7.70
C THR A 15 10.22 28.35 -8.99
N ALA A 16 10.74 27.79 -10.09
CA ALA A 16 10.82 28.49 -11.36
C ALA A 16 9.44 28.89 -11.92
N VAL A 17 8.43 28.03 -11.77
CA VAL A 17 7.05 28.34 -12.17
C VAL A 17 6.41 29.37 -11.21
N GLY A 18 6.65 29.24 -9.91
CA GLY A 18 6.19 30.18 -8.90
C GLY A 18 6.78 31.59 -9.07
N SER A 19 7.99 31.71 -9.63
CA SER A 19 8.64 32.97 -9.96
C SER A 19 8.22 33.55 -11.33
N GLY A 20 7.12 33.05 -11.93
CA GLY A 20 6.55 33.59 -13.17
C GLY A 20 6.87 32.84 -14.45
N SER A 21 7.63 31.73 -14.39
CA SER A 21 7.87 30.91 -15.60
C SER A 21 6.63 30.08 -15.97
N SER A 22 6.43 29.84 -17.26
CA SER A 22 5.43 28.87 -17.71
C SER A 22 5.82 27.44 -17.32
N CYS A 23 4.84 26.55 -17.10
CA CYS A 23 5.11 25.11 -16.87
C CYS A 23 5.88 24.44 -18.02
N ARG A 24 5.88 25.01 -19.23
CA ARG A 24 6.68 24.50 -20.37
C ARG A 24 8.19 24.70 -20.15
N ALA A 25 8.60 25.65 -19.31
CA ALA A 25 10.00 25.85 -18.94
C ALA A 25 10.62 24.66 -18.18
N ALA A 26 9.79 23.74 -17.68
CA ALA A 26 10.23 22.49 -17.06
C ALA A 26 11.12 21.61 -17.97
N ALA A 27 11.02 21.80 -19.30
CA ALA A 27 11.90 21.12 -20.26
C ALA A 27 13.40 21.39 -20.00
N ARG A 28 13.75 22.57 -19.46
CA ARG A 28 15.13 22.93 -19.06
C ARG A 28 15.68 22.04 -17.94
N PHE A 29 14.78 21.41 -17.18
CA PHE A 29 15.10 20.49 -16.10
C PHE A 29 14.93 19.02 -16.51
N GLY A 30 14.69 18.74 -17.80
CA GLY A 30 14.40 17.39 -18.30
C GLY A 30 13.01 16.87 -17.91
N VAL A 31 12.07 17.75 -17.56
CA VAL A 31 10.74 17.39 -17.07
C VAL A 31 9.66 17.84 -18.06
N CYS A 32 8.70 16.97 -18.36
CA CYS A 32 7.57 17.33 -19.22
C CYS A 32 6.60 18.31 -18.52
N ALA A 33 5.94 19.17 -19.30
CA ALA A 33 5.03 20.19 -18.77
C ALA A 33 3.90 19.62 -17.90
N ALA A 34 3.36 18.44 -18.25
CA ALA A 34 2.31 17.78 -17.48
C ALA A 34 2.76 17.41 -16.05
N SER A 35 4.02 16.99 -15.89
CA SER A 35 4.59 16.71 -14.57
C SER A 35 4.76 17.98 -13.75
N ALA A 36 5.24 19.06 -14.37
CA ALA A 36 5.36 20.36 -13.72
C ALA A 36 4.00 20.90 -13.24
N VAL A 37 2.95 20.78 -14.06
CA VAL A 37 1.57 21.16 -13.66
C VAL A 37 1.13 20.37 -12.42
N ARG A 38 1.33 19.04 -12.42
CA ARG A 38 1.00 18.18 -11.27
C ARG A 38 1.76 18.57 -10.01
N TRP A 39 3.04 18.91 -10.12
CA TRP A 39 3.86 19.32 -8.97
C TRP A 39 3.44 20.68 -8.43
N CYS A 40 3.17 21.66 -9.31
CA CYS A 40 2.67 22.97 -8.88
C CYS A 40 1.28 22.86 -8.22
N ALA A 41 0.42 21.96 -8.71
CA ALA A 41 -0.87 21.67 -8.08
C ALA A 41 -0.69 21.01 -6.70
N LEU A 42 0.26 20.09 -6.57
CA LEU A 42 0.59 19.46 -5.28
C LEU A 42 1.18 20.46 -4.28
N ALA A 43 2.09 21.34 -4.73
CA ALA A 43 2.64 22.41 -3.90
C ALA A 43 1.55 23.36 -3.39
N ARG A 44 0.61 23.76 -4.26
CA ARG A 44 -0.52 24.62 -3.86
C ARG A 44 -1.49 23.94 -2.90
N ARG A 45 -1.78 22.65 -3.09
CA ARG A 45 -2.79 21.94 -2.27
C ARG A 45 -2.25 21.45 -0.92
N ALA A 46 -0.97 21.08 -0.87
CA ALA A 46 -0.37 20.37 0.27
C ALA A 46 0.88 21.04 0.84
N GLY A 47 1.34 22.16 0.27
CA GLY A 47 2.54 22.87 0.72
C GLY A 47 3.86 22.12 0.49
N SER A 48 3.84 21.03 -0.27
CA SER A 48 4.99 20.15 -0.48
C SER A 48 5.05 19.66 -1.92
N VAL A 49 6.23 19.25 -2.39
CA VAL A 49 6.42 18.57 -3.69
C VAL A 49 6.86 17.11 -3.54
N THR A 50 6.94 16.63 -2.30
CA THR A 50 7.33 15.26 -1.97
C THR A 50 6.41 14.26 -2.68
N PRO A 51 6.96 13.25 -3.37
CA PRO A 51 6.13 12.18 -3.92
C PRO A 51 5.36 11.47 -2.81
N GLY A 52 4.10 11.15 -3.07
CA GLY A 52 3.38 10.18 -2.25
C GLY A 52 4.00 8.78 -2.37
N PRO A 53 3.63 7.86 -1.44
CA PRO A 53 4.12 6.49 -1.45
C PRO A 53 3.87 5.83 -2.81
N LEU A 54 4.94 5.24 -3.36
CA LEU A 54 4.91 4.53 -4.64
C LEU A 54 4.57 3.07 -4.38
N GLY A 55 3.41 2.64 -4.86
CA GLY A 55 2.94 1.27 -4.61
C GLY A 55 2.45 1.09 -3.18
N GLY A 56 2.63 -0.11 -2.64
CA GLY A 56 2.09 -0.52 -1.34
C GLY A 56 0.91 -1.48 -1.46
N ASP A 57 0.64 -2.21 -0.37
CA ASP A 57 -0.49 -3.12 -0.31
C ASP A 57 -1.82 -2.35 -0.27
N ARG A 58 -2.66 -2.59 -1.28
CA ARG A 58 -4.01 -2.02 -1.38
C ARG A 58 -5.10 -3.08 -1.24
N ARG A 59 -4.70 -4.34 -1.00
CA ARG A 59 -5.58 -5.53 -1.06
C ARG A 59 -5.74 -6.21 0.29
N SER A 60 -4.85 -5.98 1.26
CA SER A 60 -5.00 -6.52 2.62
C SER A 60 -5.86 -5.68 3.55
N ALA A 61 -6.26 -4.46 3.19
CA ALA A 61 -7.00 -3.56 4.09
C ALA A 61 -8.23 -4.24 4.75
N ARG A 62 -8.97 -5.04 3.98
CA ARG A 62 -10.12 -5.80 4.51
C ARG A 62 -9.70 -6.89 5.51
N THR A 63 -8.60 -7.59 5.26
CA THR A 63 -8.12 -8.65 6.16
C THR A 63 -7.48 -8.09 7.42
N GLU A 64 -6.74 -7.00 7.28
CA GLU A 64 -6.10 -6.30 8.40
C GLU A 64 -7.12 -5.72 9.39
N ALA A 65 -8.27 -5.23 8.91
CA ALA A 65 -9.34 -4.72 9.77
C ALA A 65 -9.85 -5.77 10.79
N HIS A 66 -9.70 -7.06 10.48
CA HIS A 66 -10.09 -8.18 11.34
C HIS A 66 -8.90 -8.98 11.87
N ALA A 67 -7.67 -8.47 11.72
CA ALA A 67 -6.45 -9.19 12.10
C ALA A 67 -6.45 -9.57 13.58
N ALA A 68 -6.80 -8.62 14.45
CA ALA A 68 -6.76 -8.80 15.90
C ALA A 68 -7.63 -9.98 16.37
N LEU A 69 -8.82 -10.20 15.78
CA LEU A 69 -9.68 -11.33 16.15
C LEU A 69 -8.99 -12.67 15.87
N ILE A 70 -8.36 -12.81 14.71
CA ILE A 70 -7.69 -14.06 14.32
C ILE A 70 -6.38 -14.24 15.05
N LEU A 71 -5.57 -13.21 15.22
CA LEU A 71 -4.32 -13.31 15.98
C LEU A 71 -4.61 -13.80 17.40
N ASN A 72 -5.61 -13.21 18.08
CA ASN A 72 -6.08 -13.67 19.38
C ASN A 72 -6.58 -15.12 19.36
N LEU A 73 -7.29 -15.54 18.30
CA LEU A 73 -7.78 -16.91 18.17
C LEU A 73 -6.64 -17.92 17.96
N VAL A 74 -5.66 -17.57 17.14
CA VAL A 74 -4.46 -18.38 16.89
C VAL A 74 -3.59 -18.48 18.14
N GLU A 75 -3.46 -17.41 18.91
CA GLU A 75 -2.74 -17.42 20.19
C GLU A 75 -3.43 -18.31 21.22
N ARG A 76 -4.76 -18.27 21.32
CA ARG A 76 -5.52 -19.13 22.24
C ARG A 76 -5.57 -20.59 21.81
N LYS A 77 -5.62 -20.84 20.50
CA LYS A 77 -5.75 -22.18 19.92
C LYS A 77 -4.70 -22.36 18.82
N SER A 78 -3.50 -22.75 19.22
CA SER A 78 -2.37 -22.96 18.29
C SER A 78 -2.68 -23.96 17.17
N ASP A 79 -3.53 -24.96 17.46
CA ASP A 79 -3.91 -26.05 16.54
C ASP A 79 -5.19 -25.79 15.74
N ILE A 80 -5.71 -24.55 15.69
CA ILE A 80 -6.88 -24.24 14.87
C ILE A 80 -6.58 -24.49 13.38
N SER A 81 -7.47 -25.18 12.69
CA SER A 81 -7.35 -25.48 11.26
C SER A 81 -7.64 -24.24 10.40
N LEU A 82 -7.19 -24.25 9.15
CA LEU A 82 -7.52 -23.19 8.18
C LEU A 82 -9.03 -23.09 7.90
N ALA A 83 -9.75 -24.20 7.98
CA ALA A 83 -11.19 -24.24 7.78
C ALA A 83 -11.94 -23.53 8.92
N GLU A 84 -11.52 -23.75 10.17
CA GLU A 84 -12.07 -23.05 11.34
C GLU A 84 -11.76 -21.55 11.28
N VAL A 85 -10.52 -21.15 10.95
CA VAL A 85 -10.18 -19.73 10.75
C VAL A 85 -11.06 -19.08 9.68
N ARG A 86 -11.34 -19.80 8.58
CA ARG A 86 -12.25 -19.30 7.53
C ARG A 86 -13.69 -19.13 8.04
N SER A 87 -14.16 -20.02 8.90
CA SER A 87 -15.51 -19.92 9.49
C SER A 87 -15.62 -18.64 10.33
N GLU A 88 -14.65 -18.41 11.20
CA GLU A 88 -14.57 -17.25 12.10
C GLU A 88 -14.50 -15.93 11.32
N TRP A 89 -13.73 -15.88 10.23
CA TRP A 89 -13.76 -14.73 9.34
C TRP A 89 -15.10 -14.54 8.63
N THR A 90 -15.77 -15.62 8.24
CA THR A 90 -17.10 -15.53 7.63
C THR A 90 -18.13 -15.00 8.62
N GLU A 91 -18.09 -15.45 9.88
CA GLU A 91 -18.93 -14.94 10.97
C GLU A 91 -18.67 -13.46 11.26
N ALA A 92 -17.41 -13.02 11.17
CA ALA A 92 -17.04 -11.61 11.26
C ALA A 92 -17.39 -10.78 10.00
N GLY A 93 -18.07 -11.36 9.00
CA GLY A 93 -18.51 -10.68 7.77
C GLY A 93 -17.47 -10.61 6.66
N VAL A 94 -16.38 -11.39 6.75
CA VAL A 94 -15.26 -11.38 5.80
C VAL A 94 -15.12 -12.73 5.10
N SER A 95 -15.76 -12.86 3.93
CA SER A 95 -15.52 -13.99 3.05
C SER A 95 -14.24 -13.80 2.23
N VAL A 96 -13.30 -14.73 2.34
CA VAL A 96 -12.02 -14.71 1.60
C VAL A 96 -11.70 -16.08 0.99
N GLY A 97 -10.90 -16.06 -0.06
CA GLY A 97 -10.26 -17.27 -0.58
C GLY A 97 -9.09 -17.75 0.28
N ILE A 98 -8.73 -19.02 0.11
CA ILE A 98 -7.62 -19.68 0.81
C ILE A 98 -6.27 -18.97 0.53
N SER A 99 -6.05 -18.45 -0.68
CA SER A 99 -4.84 -17.69 -1.02
C SER A 99 -4.69 -16.41 -0.20
N THR A 100 -5.80 -15.74 0.12
CA THR A 100 -5.82 -14.55 0.97
C THR A 100 -5.48 -14.90 2.42
N LEU A 101 -5.98 -16.03 2.94
CA LEU A 101 -5.62 -16.54 4.27
C LEU A 101 -4.12 -16.84 4.36
N TRP A 102 -3.55 -17.51 3.34
CA TRP A 102 -2.11 -17.75 3.31
C TRP A 102 -1.30 -16.45 3.31
N ARG A 103 -1.69 -15.47 2.49
CA ARG A 103 -1.00 -14.16 2.47
C ARG A 103 -1.10 -13.43 3.81
N PHE A 104 -2.24 -13.53 4.49
CA PHE A 104 -2.42 -12.98 5.83
C PHE A 104 -1.46 -13.63 6.83
N PHE A 105 -1.40 -14.97 6.87
CA PHE A 105 -0.48 -15.67 7.78
C PHE A 105 1.00 -15.36 7.47
N ASP A 106 1.38 -15.31 6.20
CA ASP A 106 2.73 -14.94 5.77
C ASP A 106 3.08 -13.50 6.20
N GLN A 107 2.17 -12.55 6.01
CA GLN A 107 2.32 -11.15 6.43
C GLN A 107 2.51 -11.00 7.95
N HIS A 108 1.82 -11.83 8.75
CA HIS A 108 1.97 -11.86 10.21
C HIS A 108 3.08 -12.82 10.70
N ARG A 109 3.86 -13.43 9.80
CA ARG A 109 4.93 -14.40 10.12
C ARG A 109 4.45 -15.60 10.94
N ILE A 110 3.20 -16.02 10.75
CA ILE A 110 2.63 -17.20 11.40
C ILE A 110 2.99 -18.42 10.55
N THR A 111 3.96 -19.19 11.00
CA THR A 111 4.34 -20.45 10.38
C THR A 111 3.51 -21.59 10.95
N ARG A 112 2.53 -22.07 10.18
CA ARG A 112 1.84 -23.32 10.50
C ARG A 112 2.48 -24.50 9.80
N LYS A 113 2.76 -25.55 10.58
CA LYS A 113 3.09 -26.85 10.03
C LYS A 113 1.81 -27.41 9.39
N SER A 114 1.81 -27.53 8.06
CA SER A 114 0.71 -28.16 7.34
C SER A 114 0.73 -29.66 7.64
N SER A 115 -0.19 -30.14 8.50
CA SER A 115 -0.51 -31.56 8.58
C SER A 115 -1.44 -31.88 7.42
N ARG A 116 -0.89 -32.42 6.32
CA ARG A 116 -1.70 -33.02 5.27
C ARG A 116 -2.45 -34.21 5.86
N ALA A 117 -3.72 -34.04 6.21
CA ALA A 117 -4.65 -35.16 6.31
C ALA A 117 -5.10 -35.46 4.87
N HIS A 118 -4.44 -36.43 4.25
CA HIS A 118 -4.91 -37.05 3.01
C HIS A 118 -5.87 -38.16 3.43
N THR A 119 -7.15 -38.00 3.12
CA THR A 119 -8.16 -39.07 3.15
C THR A 119 -8.68 -39.24 1.75
#